data_AF-A0A4R5E8X8-F1
#
_entry.id   AF-A0A4R5E8X8-F1
#
_cell.length_a   1.000
_cell.length_b   1.000
_cell.length_c   1.000
_cell.angle_alpha   90.00
_cell.angle_beta   90.00
_cell.angle_gamma   90.00
#
_symmetry.space_group_name_H-M   'P 1'
#
loop_
_entity.id
_entity.type
_entity.pdbx_description
1 polymer ?
#
loop_
_entity_poly.entity_id
_entity_poly.type
_entity_poly.pdbx_seq_one_letter_code
_entity_poly.pdbx_strand_id
1 'polypeptide(L)'
;MGRTLLILAAVAAVGAAFVVIMSPVGVPASGAANLGGTVNTRWGRLSTLDRQLVVAVRQAGLWEIPAGQQAQQRATNPRVREVAEIIWQQHVQLDADARATAQKLGVILPNEPNGTQKAYLREMSGKYGADYDKIWVHRLRAAHGSVFVVIAKVRAQSENTEIRAFAERSMKFVNTHISLLESTGLVPRRALK
;
A
#
# COMPACT_ATOMS: atom_id res chain seq x y z
N MET A 1 -28.21 -14.17 66.99
CA MET A 1 -29.17 -15.27 66.70
C MET A 1 -30.25 -14.73 65.77
N GLY A 2 -30.78 -15.54 64.83
CA GLY A 2 -31.79 -15.15 63.83
C GLY A 2 -31.19 -14.41 62.63
N ARG A 3 -31.06 -14.93 61.39
CA ARG A 3 -31.91 -15.73 60.46
C ARG A 3 -32.91 -14.92 59.62
N THR A 4 -32.60 -14.88 58.31
CA THR A 4 -33.50 -14.91 57.13
C THR A 4 -34.55 -13.81 56.88
N LEU A 5 -34.31 -13.04 55.80
CA LEU A 5 -35.11 -12.94 54.55
C LEU A 5 -36.66 -13.06 54.60
N LEU A 6 -37.36 -12.22 53.82
CA LEU A 6 -38.03 -12.64 52.55
C LEU A 6 -38.88 -11.52 51.88
N ILE A 7 -38.54 -11.17 50.61
CA ILE A 7 -39.37 -10.57 49.50
C ILE A 7 -40.35 -9.40 49.84
N LEU A 8 -41.22 -8.82 48.99
CA LEU A 8 -41.48 -8.77 47.52
C LEU A 8 -41.32 -7.28 47.07
N ALA A 9 -41.57 -6.77 45.85
CA ALA A 9 -42.18 -7.28 44.62
C ALA A 9 -41.48 -6.72 43.36
N ALA A 10 -41.65 -7.38 42.21
CA ALA A 10 -41.18 -6.92 40.91
C ALA A 10 -42.28 -6.15 40.15
N VAL A 11 -41.89 -5.16 39.34
CA VAL A 11 -42.66 -4.67 38.19
C VAL A 11 -41.74 -4.65 36.98
N ALA A 12 -42.18 -5.25 35.89
CA ALA A 12 -41.37 -5.45 34.69
C ALA A 12 -41.46 -4.25 33.73
N ALA A 13 -40.36 -3.97 33.03
CA ALA A 13 -40.36 -3.21 31.79
C ALA A 13 -39.35 -3.84 30.82
N VAL A 14 -39.84 -4.61 29.85
CA VAL A 14 -39.01 -5.21 28.79
C VAL A 14 -38.76 -4.15 27.73
N GLY A 15 -37.56 -3.58 27.74
CA GLY A 15 -37.04 -2.71 26.67
C GLY A 15 -35.78 -3.33 26.09
N ALA A 16 -35.91 -4.15 25.05
CA ALA A 16 -34.78 -4.82 24.40
C ALA A 16 -33.97 -3.83 23.54
N ALA A 17 -33.10 -3.05 24.18
CA ALA A 17 -32.10 -2.26 23.49
C ALA A 17 -31.02 -3.18 22.91
N PHE A 18 -31.11 -3.47 21.61
CA PHE A 18 -30.07 -4.17 20.87
C PHE A 18 -28.86 -3.23 20.70
N VAL A 19 -28.02 -3.16 21.74
CA VAL A 19 -26.72 -2.47 21.67
C VAL A 19 -25.80 -3.35 20.81
N VAL A 20 -25.79 -3.09 19.50
CA VAL A 20 -24.78 -3.63 18.59
C VAL A 20 -23.45 -2.97 18.96
N ILE A 21 -22.71 -3.62 19.86
CA ILE A 21 -21.33 -3.26 20.16
C ILE A 21 -20.50 -3.58 18.92
N MET A 22 -20.42 -2.61 18.00
CA MET A 22 -19.40 -2.56 16.95
C MET A 22 -18.04 -2.39 17.62
N SER A 23 -17.50 -3.48 18.15
CA SER A 23 -16.09 -3.55 18.53
C SER A 23 -15.27 -3.19 17.30
N PRO A 24 -14.33 -2.24 17.37
CA PRO A 24 -13.49 -1.93 16.22
C PRO A 24 -12.72 -3.20 15.86
N VAL A 25 -12.98 -3.72 14.65
CA VAL A 25 -12.28 -4.89 14.11
C VAL A 25 -10.78 -4.64 14.26
N GLY A 26 -10.12 -5.50 15.03
CA GLY A 26 -8.76 -5.25 15.51
C GLY A 26 -7.81 -4.92 14.37
N VAL A 27 -7.42 -3.65 14.27
CA VAL A 27 -6.29 -3.22 13.45
C VAL A 27 -5.05 -3.63 14.24
N PRO A 28 -4.27 -4.64 13.80
CA PRO A 28 -3.06 -5.01 14.52
C PRO A 28 -2.07 -3.85 14.46
N ALA A 29 -1.47 -3.51 15.59
CA ALA A 29 -0.46 -2.44 15.67
C ALA A 29 0.82 -2.76 14.87
N SER A 30 1.04 -4.03 14.54
CA SER A 30 1.99 -4.42 13.50
C SER A 30 1.41 -4.09 12.12
N GLY A 31 2.08 -3.20 11.35
CA GLY A 31 1.68 -2.78 9.99
C GLY A 31 1.71 -3.87 8.90
N ALA A 32 1.57 -5.14 9.26
CA ALA A 32 1.33 -6.24 8.34
C ALA A 32 -0.18 -6.33 8.01
N ALA A 33 -0.51 -6.31 6.72
CA ALA A 33 -1.90 -6.43 6.30
C ALA A 33 -2.44 -7.85 6.53
N ASN A 34 -3.66 -7.96 7.08
CA ASN A 34 -4.38 -9.23 7.13
C ASN A 34 -4.95 -9.53 5.74
N LEU A 35 -4.33 -10.47 5.02
CA LEU A 35 -4.66 -10.79 3.64
C LEU A 35 -5.82 -11.79 3.49
N GLY A 36 -6.21 -12.50 4.56
CA GLY A 36 -7.34 -13.43 4.56
C GLY A 36 -7.31 -14.55 3.51
N GLY A 37 -8.41 -15.32 3.45
CA GLY A 37 -8.69 -16.28 2.40
C GLY A 37 -9.46 -15.66 1.23
N THR A 38 -9.69 -16.47 0.19
CA THR A 38 -10.47 -16.05 -0.99
C THR A 38 -11.95 -15.89 -0.64
N VAL A 39 -12.55 -14.75 -1.01
CA VAL A 39 -13.97 -14.42 -0.78
C VAL A 39 -14.68 -14.06 -2.09
N ASN A 40 -15.98 -14.34 -2.17
CA ASN A 40 -16.79 -13.89 -3.31
C ASN A 40 -17.19 -12.41 -3.11
N THR A 41 -17.13 -11.61 -4.18
CA THR A 41 -17.60 -10.21 -4.20
C THR A 41 -18.48 -9.98 -5.43
N ARG A 42 -19.19 -8.85 -5.50
CA ARG A 42 -19.96 -8.46 -6.70
C ARG A 42 -19.11 -8.25 -7.97
N TRP A 43 -17.79 -8.23 -7.83
CA TRP A 43 -16.83 -8.12 -8.94
C TRP A 43 -16.15 -9.45 -9.28
N GLY A 44 -16.53 -10.56 -8.64
CA GLY A 44 -15.86 -11.86 -8.75
C GLY A 44 -15.05 -12.23 -7.52
N ARG A 45 -14.28 -13.32 -7.62
CA ARG A 45 -13.52 -13.94 -6.53
C ARG A 45 -12.29 -13.10 -6.17
N LEU A 46 -12.27 -12.56 -4.96
CA LEU A 46 -11.19 -11.76 -4.40
C LEU A 46 -10.26 -12.68 -3.59
N SER A 47 -9.10 -12.97 -4.16
CA SER A 47 -8.07 -13.86 -3.59
C SER A 47 -7.07 -13.14 -2.68
N THR A 48 -6.24 -13.92 -2.00
CA THR A 48 -5.08 -13.41 -1.24
C THR A 48 -4.09 -12.64 -2.14
N LEU A 49 -3.89 -13.09 -3.39
CA LEU A 49 -2.99 -12.43 -4.37
C LEU A 49 -3.51 -11.04 -4.78
N ASP A 50 -4.83 -10.93 -4.96
CA ASP A 50 -5.47 -9.66 -5.30
C ASP A 50 -5.27 -8.62 -4.18
N ARG A 51 -5.49 -9.06 -2.93
CA ARG A 51 -5.26 -8.23 -1.74
C ARG A 51 -3.78 -7.86 -1.58
N GLN A 52 -2.86 -8.78 -1.90
CA GLN A 52 -1.41 -8.49 -1.91
C GLN A 52 -1.06 -7.37 -2.87
N LEU A 53 -1.67 -7.29 -4.06
CA LEU A 53 -1.41 -6.20 -4.99
C LEU A 53 -1.87 -4.85 -4.43
N VAL A 54 -3.11 -4.77 -3.95
CA VAL A 54 -3.67 -3.52 -3.39
C VAL A 54 -2.86 -3.02 -2.19
N VAL A 55 -2.42 -3.95 -1.32
CA VAL A 55 -1.50 -3.64 -0.21
C VAL A 55 -0.14 -3.21 -0.73
N ALA A 56 0.48 -3.92 -1.67
CA ALA A 56 1.82 -3.60 -2.18
C ALA A 56 1.89 -2.22 -2.84
N VAL A 57 0.85 -1.82 -3.58
CA VAL A 57 0.77 -0.51 -4.22
C VAL A 57 0.61 0.61 -3.18
N ARG A 58 -0.28 0.46 -2.19
CA ARG A 58 -0.37 1.38 -1.04
C ARG A 58 0.96 1.48 -0.29
N GLN A 59 1.61 0.33 -0.09
CA GLN A 59 2.88 0.23 0.62
C GLN A 59 3.99 0.93 -0.19
N ALA A 60 3.94 0.95 -1.52
CA ALA A 60 4.84 1.73 -2.37
C ALA A 60 4.61 3.25 -2.24
N GLY A 61 3.37 3.72 -2.41
CA GLY A 61 3.03 5.14 -2.28
C GLY A 61 3.45 5.74 -0.94
N LEU A 62 3.34 4.98 0.15
CA LEU A 62 3.75 5.38 1.50
C LEU A 62 5.22 5.80 1.64
N TRP A 63 6.14 5.31 0.81
CA TRP A 63 7.56 5.70 0.84
C TRP A 63 8.04 6.42 -0.43
N GLU A 64 7.41 6.18 -1.59
CA GLU A 64 7.85 6.78 -2.86
C GLU A 64 7.35 8.22 -3.03
N ILE A 65 6.22 8.59 -2.40
CA ILE A 65 5.76 9.98 -2.30
C ILE A 65 6.82 10.85 -1.57
N PRO A 66 7.21 10.57 -0.31
CA PRO A 66 8.23 11.37 0.37
C PRO A 66 9.62 11.22 -0.26
N ALA A 67 9.97 10.08 -0.86
CA ALA A 67 11.24 9.92 -1.57
C ALA A 67 11.30 10.79 -2.84
N GLY A 68 10.20 10.94 -3.58
CA GLY A 68 10.12 11.83 -4.75
C GLY A 68 10.26 13.31 -4.35
N GLN A 69 9.51 13.75 -3.33
CA GLN A 69 9.65 15.09 -2.75
C GLN A 69 11.09 15.38 -2.28
N GLN A 70 11.70 14.42 -1.60
CA GLN A 70 13.10 14.52 -1.15
C GLN A 70 14.07 14.69 -2.32
N ALA A 71 13.88 13.96 -3.42
CA ALA A 71 14.75 14.03 -4.60
C ALA A 71 14.54 15.28 -5.45
N GLN A 72 13.31 15.80 -5.56
CA GLN A 72 13.03 17.10 -6.17
C GLN A 72 13.92 18.21 -5.58
N GLN A 73 14.10 18.18 -4.24
CA GLN A 73 14.90 19.16 -3.48
C GLN A 73 16.40 18.84 -3.44
N ARG A 74 16.79 17.56 -3.34
CA ARG A 74 18.17 17.15 -3.01
C ARG A 74 18.98 16.56 -4.15
N ALA A 75 18.36 16.10 -5.24
CA ALA A 75 19.10 15.48 -6.33
C ALA A 75 20.05 16.49 -6.98
N THR A 76 21.23 16.05 -7.43
CA THR A 76 22.18 16.90 -8.16
C THR A 76 22.05 16.78 -9.67
N ASN A 77 21.68 15.61 -10.17
CA ASN A 77 21.38 15.36 -11.57
C ASN A 77 20.00 15.97 -11.95
N PRO A 78 19.92 16.90 -12.93
CA PRO A 78 18.66 17.52 -13.35
C PRO A 78 17.59 16.50 -13.79
N ARG A 79 17.99 15.42 -14.47
CA ARG A 79 17.07 14.36 -14.91
C ARG A 79 16.49 13.58 -13.72
N VAL A 80 17.25 13.44 -12.64
CA VAL A 80 16.74 12.79 -11.41
C VAL A 80 15.68 13.68 -10.73
N ARG A 81 15.86 15.02 -10.71
CA ARG A 81 14.82 15.94 -10.19
C ARG A 81 13.52 15.86 -10.99
N GLU A 82 13.63 15.89 -12.32
CA GLU A 82 12.48 15.79 -13.23
C GLU A 82 11.73 14.45 -13.05
N VAL A 83 12.46 13.34 -13.03
CA VAL A 83 11.90 12.00 -12.82
C VAL A 83 11.28 11.87 -11.42
N ALA A 84 11.87 12.49 -10.40
CA ALA A 84 11.35 12.50 -9.04
C ALA A 84 10.01 13.25 -8.90
N GLU A 85 9.85 14.38 -9.59
CA GLU A 85 8.58 15.12 -9.66
C GLU A 85 7.48 14.25 -10.26
N ILE A 86 7.74 13.64 -11.43
CA ILE A 86 6.76 12.80 -12.13
C ILE A 86 6.37 11.59 -11.28
N ILE A 87 7.35 10.89 -10.69
CA ILE A 87 7.12 9.73 -9.82
C ILE A 87 6.33 10.14 -8.57
N TRP A 88 6.64 11.27 -7.93
CA TRP A 88 5.88 11.78 -6.79
C TRP A 88 4.40 11.98 -7.15
N GLN A 89 4.12 12.76 -8.21
CA GLN A 89 2.74 13.04 -8.64
C GLN A 89 1.98 11.75 -9.00
N GLN A 90 2.61 10.85 -9.75
CA GLN A 90 1.98 9.59 -10.17
C GLN A 90 1.76 8.62 -9.00
N HIS A 91 2.63 8.59 -7.99
CA HIS A 91 2.36 7.83 -6.75
C HIS A 91 1.28 8.44 -5.88
N VAL A 92 1.09 9.77 -5.85
CA VAL A 92 -0.08 10.39 -5.19
C VAL A 92 -1.38 9.92 -5.84
N GLN A 93 -1.44 9.91 -7.18
CA GLN A 93 -2.60 9.38 -7.91
C GLN A 93 -2.81 7.88 -7.63
N LEU A 94 -1.74 7.09 -7.67
CA LEU A 94 -1.79 5.63 -7.50
C LEU A 94 -2.16 5.22 -6.05
N ASP A 95 -1.79 6.01 -5.03
CA ASP A 95 -2.21 5.80 -3.64
C ASP A 95 -3.72 6.04 -3.47
N ALA A 96 -4.26 7.10 -4.09
CA ALA A 96 -5.70 7.37 -4.08
C ALA A 96 -6.49 6.23 -4.76
N ASP A 97 -5.98 5.72 -5.88
CA ASP A 97 -6.53 4.56 -6.58
C ASP A 97 -6.51 3.28 -5.72
N ALA A 98 -5.41 3.03 -5.01
CA ALA A 98 -5.27 1.89 -4.11
C ALA A 98 -6.25 1.98 -2.93
N ARG A 99 -6.43 3.18 -2.35
CA ARG A 99 -7.41 3.47 -1.29
C ARG A 99 -8.84 3.26 -1.76
N ALA A 100 -9.22 3.78 -2.94
CA ALA A 100 -10.54 3.61 -3.50
C ALA A 100 -10.85 2.12 -3.81
N THR A 101 -9.89 1.40 -4.39
CA THR A 101 -9.99 -0.04 -4.67
C THR A 101 -10.12 -0.85 -3.38
N ALA A 102 -9.33 -0.52 -2.35
CA ALA A 102 -9.41 -1.16 -1.04
C ALA A 102 -10.76 -0.94 -0.35
N GLN A 103 -11.31 0.28 -0.40
CA GLN A 103 -12.62 0.61 0.15
C GLN A 103 -13.74 -0.19 -0.52
N LYS A 104 -13.74 -0.30 -1.86
CA LYS A 104 -14.70 -1.11 -2.61
C LYS A 104 -14.70 -2.59 -2.20
N LEU A 105 -13.52 -3.14 -1.91
CA LEU A 105 -13.29 -4.57 -1.75
C LEU A 105 -13.10 -5.03 -0.29
N GLY A 106 -13.22 -4.12 0.69
CA GLY A 106 -12.98 -4.44 2.10
C GLY A 106 -11.55 -4.95 2.34
N VAL A 107 -10.55 -4.27 1.76
CA VAL A 107 -9.13 -4.56 1.99
C VAL A 107 -8.60 -3.61 3.05
N ILE A 108 -8.02 -4.16 4.13
CA ILE A 108 -7.36 -3.36 5.15
C ILE A 108 -5.99 -2.91 4.60
N LEU A 109 -5.76 -1.59 4.62
CA LEU A 109 -4.54 -0.98 4.13
C LEU A 109 -3.57 -0.60 5.26
N PRO A 110 -2.25 -0.74 5.04
CA PRO A 110 -1.24 -0.16 5.93
C PRO A 110 -1.28 1.38 5.84
N ASN A 111 -0.89 2.03 6.94
CA ASN A 111 -0.84 3.49 7.05
C ASN A 111 0.57 4.06 7.24
N GLU A 112 1.59 3.21 7.31
CA GLU A 112 2.99 3.62 7.40
C GLU A 112 3.90 2.74 6.52
N PRO A 113 5.08 3.22 6.09
CA PRO A 113 6.07 2.41 5.41
C PRO A 113 6.52 1.23 6.30
N ASN A 114 6.74 0.05 5.69
CA ASN A 114 7.27 -1.09 6.44
C ASN A 114 8.74 -0.88 6.85
N GLY A 115 9.29 -1.74 7.71
CA GLY A 115 10.65 -1.60 8.24
C GLY A 115 11.74 -1.44 7.17
N THR A 116 11.63 -2.18 6.06
CA THR A 116 12.54 -2.11 4.91
C THR A 116 12.43 -0.79 4.17
N GLN A 117 11.22 -0.28 3.95
CA GLN A 117 10.99 1.02 3.31
C GLN A 117 11.45 2.19 4.19
N LYS A 118 11.20 2.10 5.51
CA LYS A 118 11.77 3.03 6.50
C LYS A 118 13.30 3.02 6.43
N ALA A 119 13.93 1.87 6.16
CA ALA A 119 15.38 1.79 5.95
C ALA A 119 15.84 2.45 4.64
N TYR A 120 15.11 2.27 3.53
CA TYR A 120 15.41 2.96 2.27
C TYR A 120 15.37 4.49 2.41
N LEU A 121 14.34 5.02 3.09
CA LEU A 121 14.22 6.46 3.38
C LEU A 121 15.42 6.98 4.20
N ARG A 122 15.84 6.24 5.25
CA ARG A 122 17.02 6.60 6.06
C ARG A 122 18.32 6.55 5.25
N GLU A 123 18.49 5.53 4.42
CA GLU A 123 19.65 5.38 3.55
C GLU A 123 19.78 6.55 2.57
N MET A 124 18.70 6.90 1.86
CA MET A 124 18.65 8.08 0.97
C MET A 124 18.91 9.37 1.75
N SER A 125 18.36 9.50 2.96
CA SER A 125 18.57 10.66 3.82
C SER A 125 20.04 10.87 4.21
N GLY A 126 20.81 9.79 4.36
CA GLY A 126 22.24 9.82 4.66
C GLY A 126 23.18 9.95 3.45
N LYS A 127 22.67 10.19 2.23
CA LYS A 127 23.48 10.38 1.01
C LYS A 127 23.36 11.78 0.42
N TYR A 128 24.39 12.21 -0.30
CA TYR A 128 24.50 13.55 -0.88
C TYR A 128 25.10 13.47 -2.29
N GLY A 129 24.85 14.49 -3.12
CA GLY A 129 25.40 14.60 -4.46
C GLY A 129 25.10 13.39 -5.36
N ALA A 130 26.06 13.02 -6.21
CA ALA A 130 25.92 11.90 -7.13
C ALA A 130 25.61 10.55 -6.45
N ASP A 131 25.97 10.37 -5.18
CA ASP A 131 25.64 9.15 -4.43
C ASP A 131 24.20 9.14 -3.92
N TYR A 132 23.60 10.32 -3.66
CA TYR A 132 22.16 10.46 -3.45
C TYR A 132 21.39 10.06 -4.71
N ASP A 133 21.79 10.63 -5.86
CA ASP A 133 21.15 10.39 -7.15
C ASP A 133 21.15 8.89 -7.51
N LYS A 134 22.29 8.22 -7.37
CA LYS A 134 22.41 6.77 -7.59
C LYS A 134 21.52 5.96 -6.66
N ILE A 135 21.57 6.20 -5.34
CA ILE A 135 20.83 5.33 -4.40
C ILE A 135 19.32 5.47 -4.57
N TRP A 136 18.84 6.69 -4.86
CA TRP A 136 17.44 6.95 -5.16
C TRP A 136 16.99 6.15 -6.40
N VAL A 137 17.69 6.30 -7.53
CA VAL A 137 17.38 5.56 -8.77
C VAL A 137 17.44 4.04 -8.55
N HIS A 138 18.49 3.55 -7.86
CA HIS A 138 18.66 2.13 -7.58
C HIS A 138 17.49 1.54 -6.76
N ARG A 139 17.07 2.23 -5.68
CA ARG A 139 16.01 1.76 -4.79
C ARG A 139 14.66 1.73 -5.48
N LEU A 140 14.30 2.83 -6.15
CA LEU A 140 13.02 2.89 -6.87
C LEU A 140 12.99 1.89 -8.02
N ARG A 141 14.05 1.72 -8.81
CA ARG A 141 14.05 0.78 -9.94
C ARG A 141 13.94 -0.68 -9.50
N ALA A 142 14.53 -1.04 -8.36
CA ALA A 142 14.41 -2.38 -7.77
C ALA A 142 12.99 -2.63 -7.20
N ALA A 143 12.39 -1.63 -6.54
CA ALA A 143 11.01 -1.72 -6.06
C ALA A 143 10.03 -1.90 -7.21
N HIS A 144 10.11 -1.07 -8.25
CA HIS A 144 9.26 -1.17 -9.44
C HIS A 144 9.39 -2.52 -10.15
N GLY A 145 10.61 -3.04 -10.32
CA GLY A 145 10.81 -4.38 -10.91
C GLY A 145 10.16 -5.50 -10.07
N SER A 146 10.17 -5.38 -8.75
CA SER A 146 9.52 -6.34 -7.85
C SER A 146 7.98 -6.26 -7.95
N VAL A 147 7.42 -5.05 -7.99
CA VAL A 147 5.98 -4.81 -8.09
C VAL A 147 5.44 -5.19 -9.48
N PHE A 148 6.20 -4.97 -10.56
CA PHE A 148 5.86 -5.41 -11.91
C PHE A 148 5.49 -6.90 -11.97
N VAL A 149 6.30 -7.77 -11.36
CA VAL A 149 6.05 -9.23 -11.31
C VAL A 149 4.74 -9.55 -10.58
N VAL A 150 4.43 -8.84 -9.50
CA VAL A 150 3.16 -9.01 -8.76
C VAL A 150 1.98 -8.58 -9.64
N ILE A 151 2.05 -7.41 -10.28
CA ILE A 151 0.98 -6.92 -11.17
C ILE A 151 0.76 -7.89 -12.34
N ALA A 152 1.83 -8.38 -12.98
CA ALA A 152 1.75 -9.34 -14.08
C ALA A 152 1.07 -10.65 -13.65
N LYS A 153 1.42 -11.18 -12.48
CA LYS A 153 0.80 -12.39 -11.92
C LYS A 153 -0.69 -12.16 -11.64
N VAL A 154 -1.07 -11.03 -11.06
CA VAL A 154 -2.47 -10.66 -10.78
C VAL A 154 -3.25 -10.51 -12.10
N ARG A 155 -2.67 -9.87 -13.13
CA ARG A 155 -3.26 -9.73 -14.47
C ARG A 155 -3.68 -11.09 -15.06
N ALA A 156 -2.80 -12.08 -14.92
CA ALA A 156 -2.99 -13.42 -15.45
C ALA A 156 -3.95 -14.29 -14.62
N GLN A 157 -4.03 -14.09 -13.31
CA GLN A 157 -4.72 -15.01 -12.38
C GLN A 157 -6.00 -14.44 -11.74
N SER A 158 -6.20 -13.12 -11.75
CA SER A 158 -7.35 -12.50 -11.09
C SER A 158 -8.65 -12.70 -11.87
N GLU A 159 -9.64 -13.28 -11.19
CA GLU A 159 -11.04 -13.37 -11.62
C GLU A 159 -11.87 -12.14 -11.20
N ASN A 160 -11.30 -11.22 -10.41
CA ASN A 160 -12.01 -10.05 -9.88
C ASN A 160 -11.89 -8.84 -10.83
N THR A 161 -13.00 -8.39 -11.41
CA THR A 161 -13.00 -7.34 -12.45
C THR A 161 -12.50 -5.98 -11.97
N GLU A 162 -12.71 -5.62 -10.70
CA GLU A 162 -12.16 -4.38 -10.11
C GLU A 162 -10.64 -4.48 -9.92
N ILE A 163 -10.15 -5.63 -9.44
CA ILE A 163 -8.70 -5.87 -9.28
C ILE A 163 -8.02 -5.93 -10.65
N ARG A 164 -8.67 -6.53 -11.65
CA ARG A 164 -8.24 -6.44 -13.05
C ARG A 164 -8.16 -4.98 -13.46
N ALA A 165 -9.19 -4.15 -13.31
CA ALA A 165 -9.08 -2.72 -13.66
C ALA A 165 -7.92 -2.01 -12.90
N PHE A 166 -7.74 -2.29 -11.61
CA PHE A 166 -6.68 -1.70 -10.78
C PHE A 166 -5.26 -2.11 -11.20
N ALA A 167 -5.03 -3.39 -11.51
CA ALA A 167 -3.75 -3.90 -11.99
C ALA A 167 -3.36 -3.31 -13.37
N GLU A 168 -4.32 -2.79 -14.13
CA GLU A 168 -4.10 -2.25 -15.49
C GLU A 168 -3.54 -0.83 -15.40
N ARG A 169 -4.18 -0.02 -14.54
CA ARG A 169 -3.70 1.32 -14.15
C ARG A 169 -2.33 1.23 -13.47
N SER A 170 -2.17 0.28 -12.53
CA SER A 170 -0.89 0.02 -11.86
C SER A 170 0.22 -0.35 -12.86
N MET A 171 -0.04 -1.23 -13.84
CA MET A 171 0.96 -1.62 -14.83
C MET A 171 1.41 -0.44 -15.70
N LYS A 172 0.48 0.45 -16.08
CA LYS A 172 0.81 1.66 -16.84
C LYS A 172 1.81 2.54 -16.09
N PHE A 173 1.54 2.85 -14.81
CA PHE A 173 2.46 3.66 -14.00
C PHE A 173 3.81 2.97 -13.78
N VAL A 174 3.84 1.68 -13.43
CA VAL A 174 5.10 0.97 -13.18
C VAL A 174 5.99 0.92 -14.44
N ASN A 175 5.42 0.70 -15.62
CA ASN A 175 6.17 0.76 -16.88
C ASN A 175 6.70 2.17 -17.18
N THR A 176 5.89 3.21 -16.94
CA THR A 176 6.34 4.61 -17.07
C THR A 176 7.49 4.91 -16.11
N HIS A 177 7.37 4.56 -14.83
CA HIS A 177 8.40 4.81 -13.82
C HIS A 177 9.70 4.05 -14.12
N ILE A 178 9.62 2.79 -14.58
CA ILE A 178 10.79 2.01 -15.02
C ILE A 178 11.55 2.75 -16.13
N SER A 179 10.86 3.15 -17.21
CA SER A 179 11.47 3.88 -18.32
C SER A 179 12.07 5.23 -17.89
N LEU A 180 11.38 5.95 -16.99
CA LEU A 180 11.87 7.22 -16.45
C LEU A 180 13.14 7.03 -15.60
N LEU A 181 13.17 6.04 -14.72
CA LEU A 181 14.33 5.71 -13.90
C LEU A 181 15.52 5.28 -14.77
N GLU A 182 15.29 4.47 -15.80
CA GLU A 182 16.32 4.05 -16.74
C GLU A 182 16.87 5.22 -17.56
N SER A 183 16.02 6.18 -17.95
CA SER A 183 16.42 7.40 -18.66
C SER A 183 17.36 8.34 -17.88
N THR A 184 17.55 8.11 -16.57
CA THR A 184 18.56 8.84 -15.77
C THR A 184 20.00 8.46 -16.10
N GLY A 185 20.21 7.30 -16.76
CA GLY A 185 21.52 6.71 -16.98
C GLY A 185 22.18 6.10 -15.73
N LEU A 186 21.51 6.13 -14.56
CA LEU A 186 22.04 5.66 -13.29
C LEU A 186 21.58 4.24 -12.90
N VAL A 187 20.70 3.61 -13.68
CA VAL A 187 20.27 2.22 -13.42
C VAL A 187 21.42 1.25 -13.71
N PRO A 188 21.80 0.36 -12.78
CA PRO A 188 22.90 -0.57 -13.00
C PRO A 188 22.49 -1.65 -14.02
N ARG A 189 23.38 -2.02 -14.95
CA ARG A 189 23.10 -2.98 -16.05
C ARG A 189 22.43 -4.30 -15.63
N ARG A 190 22.66 -4.77 -14.40
CA ARG A 190 22.01 -5.97 -13.83
C ARG A 190 20.50 -5.84 -13.60
N ALA A 191 19.97 -4.61 -13.59
CA ALA A 191 18.55 -4.30 -13.43
C ALA A 191 17.87 -3.89 -14.74
N LEU A 192 18.59 -3.94 -15.87
CA LEU A 192 18.09 -3.76 -17.25
C LEU A 192 17.77 -5.11 -17.94
N LYS A 193 17.78 -6.19 -17.17
CA LYS A 193 17.43 -7.56 -17.58
C LYS A 193 16.17 -7.98 -16.84
#